data_AF-A0A7T7WHF4-F1
#
_entry.id   AF-A0A7T7WHF4-F1
#
_cell.length_a   1.000
_cell.length_b   1.000
_cell.length_c   1.000
_cell.angle_alpha   90.00
_cell.angle_beta   90.00
_cell.angle_gamma   90.00
#
_symmetry.space_group_name_H-M   'P 1'
#
loop_
_entity.id
_entity.type
_entity.pdbx_description
1 polymer ?
#
loop_
_entity_poly.entity_id
_entity_poly.type
_entity_poly.pdbx_seq_one_letter_code
_entity_poly.pdbx_strand_id
1 'polypeptide(L)'
;MKNTNIEAEYELFVEEFNQELNTLLKSCEGNAFFESSHIHNLDRLLDFSTIDLNLFYANKEILFNLLNNIKIYNESGEEELIPSLNKQAGKVFSIIVEHDDSHSLISDYKILKDKDKIKNEIKRIKEEQEEISSRNQEILERQTTAIRIINELKDKNNAYSQLIDEDSNARILKLYNDIYDREIVIADKYRNWALGIFAFIGVLLILGFLNLSIQNWNYLRDSSYIYIPFGWGSLIKTLMLF
;
A
#
# COMPACT_ATOMS: atom_id res chain seq x y z
N MET A 1 -35.75 -14.23 75.52
CA MET A 1 -35.84 -15.38 74.59
C MET A 1 -36.40 -15.04 73.20
N LYS A 2 -36.95 -13.85 72.91
CA LYS A 2 -37.38 -13.46 71.54
C LYS A 2 -36.27 -12.88 70.64
N ASN A 3 -35.23 -12.23 71.18
CA ASN A 3 -34.16 -11.62 70.37
C ASN A 3 -33.18 -12.64 69.76
N THR A 4 -32.97 -13.80 70.37
CA THR A 4 -31.93 -14.76 69.96
C THR A 4 -32.25 -15.47 68.65
N ASN A 5 -33.53 -15.58 68.28
CA ASN A 5 -33.95 -16.20 67.01
C ASN A 5 -33.86 -15.22 65.82
N ILE A 6 -33.83 -13.93 66.13
CA ILE A 6 -33.88 -12.81 65.19
C ILE A 6 -32.45 -12.52 64.68
N GLU A 7 -31.48 -12.49 65.57
CA GLU A 7 -30.06 -12.33 65.18
C GLU A 7 -29.58 -13.52 64.36
N ALA A 8 -29.97 -14.75 64.73
CA ALA A 8 -29.61 -15.96 63.99
C ALA A 8 -30.18 -15.99 62.56
N GLU A 9 -31.41 -15.52 62.34
CA GLU A 9 -32.01 -15.44 61.01
C GLU A 9 -31.32 -14.40 60.12
N TYR A 10 -30.94 -13.26 60.70
CA TYR A 10 -30.18 -12.23 60.01
C TYR A 10 -28.77 -12.70 59.61
N GLU A 11 -28.04 -13.33 60.52
CA GLU A 11 -26.70 -13.86 60.24
C GLU A 11 -26.73 -14.88 59.11
N LEU A 12 -27.68 -15.83 59.17
CA LEU A 12 -27.91 -16.81 58.11
C LEU A 12 -28.22 -16.14 56.77
N PHE A 13 -29.10 -15.13 56.78
CA PHE A 13 -29.43 -14.40 55.56
C PHE A 13 -28.20 -13.71 54.95
N VAL A 14 -27.40 -13.01 55.74
CA VAL A 14 -26.24 -12.26 55.22
C VAL A 14 -25.20 -13.21 54.64
N GLU A 15 -24.93 -14.32 55.32
CA GLU A 15 -24.01 -15.35 54.85
C GLU A 15 -24.48 -15.94 53.51
N GLU A 16 -25.74 -16.40 53.45
CA GLU A 16 -26.33 -16.97 52.24
C GLU A 16 -26.37 -15.93 51.10
N PHE A 17 -26.75 -14.70 51.40
CA PHE A 17 -26.86 -13.63 50.41
C PHE A 17 -25.52 -13.32 49.75
N ASN A 18 -24.47 -13.15 50.56
CA ASN A 18 -23.13 -12.87 50.06
C ASN A 18 -22.57 -14.05 49.25
N GLN A 19 -22.82 -15.28 49.67
CA GLN A 19 -22.37 -16.47 48.95
C GLN A 19 -23.04 -16.60 47.58
N GLU A 20 -24.36 -16.45 47.54
CA GLU A 20 -25.14 -16.58 46.31
C GLU A 20 -24.86 -15.44 45.33
N LEU A 21 -24.70 -14.21 45.83
CA LEU A 21 -24.33 -13.05 45.02
C LEU A 21 -22.94 -13.22 44.39
N ASN A 22 -21.96 -13.70 45.16
CA ASN A 22 -20.62 -13.99 44.64
C ASN A 22 -20.64 -15.10 43.57
N THR A 23 -21.48 -16.12 43.76
CA THR A 23 -21.64 -17.21 42.79
C THR A 23 -22.20 -16.71 41.47
N LEU A 24 -23.25 -15.87 41.54
CA LEU A 24 -23.85 -15.21 40.38
C LEU A 24 -22.83 -14.36 39.60
N LEU A 25 -22.01 -13.59 40.31
CA LEU A 25 -21.01 -12.73 39.67
C LEU A 25 -19.93 -13.54 38.96
N LYS A 26 -19.45 -14.62 39.57
CA LYS A 26 -18.46 -15.52 38.96
C LYS A 26 -19.00 -16.24 37.72
N SER A 27 -20.27 -16.67 37.73
CA SER A 27 -20.87 -17.28 36.54
C SER A 27 -21.00 -16.30 35.36
N CYS A 28 -20.92 -15.00 35.64
CA CYS A 28 -21.12 -13.93 34.67
C CYS A 28 -19.84 -13.18 34.27
N GLU A 29 -18.66 -13.59 34.76
CA GLU A 29 -17.35 -12.99 34.39
C GLU A 29 -17.09 -13.14 32.88
N GLY A 30 -17.47 -12.13 32.10
CA GLY A 30 -17.33 -12.10 30.63
C GLY A 30 -18.50 -11.44 29.89
N ASN A 31 -19.66 -11.28 30.54
CA ASN A 31 -20.82 -10.61 29.97
C ASN A 31 -20.79 -9.10 30.26
N ALA A 32 -20.57 -8.27 29.24
CA ALA A 32 -20.53 -6.80 29.35
C ALA A 32 -21.82 -6.18 29.93
N PHE A 33 -22.93 -6.93 29.94
CA PHE A 33 -24.21 -6.52 30.52
C PHE A 33 -24.14 -6.23 32.02
N PHE A 34 -23.33 -6.99 32.78
CA PHE A 34 -23.32 -6.88 34.23
C PHE A 34 -22.39 -5.80 34.78
N GLU A 35 -21.40 -5.34 34.02
CA GLU A 35 -20.47 -4.28 34.45
C GLU A 35 -21.17 -2.95 34.80
N SER A 36 -22.36 -2.69 34.24
CA SER A 36 -23.20 -1.52 34.55
C SER A 36 -24.52 -1.86 35.25
N SER A 37 -24.73 -3.13 35.62
CA SER A 37 -25.96 -3.61 36.25
C SER A 37 -26.09 -3.17 37.71
N HIS A 38 -27.32 -3.07 38.21
CA HIS A 38 -27.59 -2.84 39.62
C HIS A 38 -27.12 -4.00 40.51
N ILE A 39 -26.97 -5.23 39.98
CA ILE A 39 -26.39 -6.37 40.73
C ILE A 39 -24.93 -6.09 41.05
N HIS A 40 -24.15 -5.68 40.06
CA HIS A 40 -22.75 -5.35 40.28
C HIS A 40 -22.58 -4.09 41.14
N ASN A 41 -23.48 -3.11 41.00
CA ASN A 41 -23.47 -1.93 41.87
C ASN A 41 -23.83 -2.27 43.33
N LEU A 42 -24.73 -3.24 43.53
CA LEU A 42 -25.13 -3.72 44.86
C LEU A 42 -23.98 -4.46 45.54
N ASP A 43 -23.33 -5.39 44.84
CA ASP A 43 -22.15 -6.11 45.34
C ASP A 43 -21.05 -5.14 45.81
N ARG A 44 -20.71 -4.17 44.96
CA ARG A 44 -19.72 -3.15 45.29
C ARG A 44 -20.14 -2.23 46.44
N LEU A 45 -21.43 -1.99 46.63
CA LEU A 45 -21.92 -1.22 47.78
C LEU A 45 -21.74 -2.01 49.07
N LEU A 46 -21.97 -3.33 49.01
CA LEU A 46 -21.85 -4.23 50.15
C LEU A 46 -20.41 -4.42 50.64
N ASP A 47 -19.40 -4.09 49.82
CA ASP A 47 -18.00 -3.97 50.26
C ASP A 47 -17.79 -2.87 51.31
N PHE A 48 -18.63 -1.84 51.31
CA PHE A 48 -18.51 -0.67 52.18
C PHE A 48 -19.56 -0.63 53.29
N SER A 49 -20.71 -1.27 53.09
CA SER A 49 -21.82 -1.28 54.05
C SER A 49 -22.45 -2.67 54.16
N THR A 50 -22.62 -3.16 55.39
CA THR A 50 -23.46 -4.34 55.62
C THR A 50 -24.93 -3.93 55.68
N ILE A 51 -25.83 -4.78 55.19
CA ILE A 51 -27.26 -4.68 55.48
C ILE A 51 -27.40 -4.76 57.00
N ASP A 52 -27.69 -3.66 57.70
CA ASP A 52 -27.83 -3.74 59.15
C ASP A 52 -29.15 -4.42 59.57
N LEU A 53 -29.22 -4.77 60.85
CA LEU A 53 -30.34 -5.51 61.40
C LEU A 53 -31.68 -4.77 61.24
N ASN A 54 -31.71 -3.44 61.37
CA ASN A 54 -32.94 -2.65 61.25
C ASN A 54 -33.40 -2.57 59.79
N LEU A 55 -32.47 -2.36 58.85
CA LEU A 55 -32.73 -2.39 57.41
C LEU A 55 -33.28 -3.75 56.99
N PHE A 56 -32.65 -4.83 57.46
CA PHE A 56 -33.06 -6.19 57.21
C PHE A 56 -34.51 -6.41 57.64
N TYR A 57 -34.88 -6.00 58.85
CA TYR A 57 -36.25 -6.17 59.33
C TYR A 57 -37.28 -5.36 58.56
N ALA A 58 -36.97 -4.10 58.25
CA ALA A 58 -37.89 -3.23 57.52
C ALA A 58 -38.15 -3.71 56.09
N ASN A 59 -37.18 -4.40 55.46
CA ASN A 59 -37.22 -4.75 54.05
C ASN A 59 -37.08 -6.26 53.79
N LYS A 60 -37.36 -7.08 54.81
CA LYS A 60 -37.12 -8.54 54.82
C LYS A 60 -37.65 -9.24 53.57
N GLU A 61 -38.89 -8.95 53.20
CA GLU A 61 -39.54 -9.59 52.05
C GLU A 61 -38.79 -9.31 50.73
N ILE A 62 -38.35 -8.08 50.51
CA ILE A 62 -37.64 -7.67 49.29
C ILE A 62 -36.27 -8.34 49.23
N LEU A 63 -35.57 -8.38 50.37
CA LEU A 63 -34.25 -8.99 50.51
C LEU A 63 -34.27 -10.50 50.26
N PHE A 64 -35.22 -11.22 50.87
CA PHE A 64 -35.39 -12.66 50.64
C PHE A 64 -35.88 -12.98 49.22
N ASN A 65 -36.73 -12.13 48.63
CA ASN A 65 -37.14 -12.30 47.24
C ASN A 65 -35.94 -12.19 46.29
N LEU A 66 -35.04 -11.22 46.52
CA LEU A 66 -33.81 -11.11 45.74
C LEU A 66 -32.93 -12.36 45.93
N LEU A 67 -32.70 -12.78 47.19
CA LEU A 67 -31.91 -13.98 47.50
C LEU A 67 -32.45 -15.22 46.79
N ASN A 68 -33.76 -15.47 46.89
CA ASN A 68 -34.39 -16.64 46.27
C ASN A 68 -34.27 -16.62 44.75
N ASN A 69 -34.43 -15.46 44.12
CA ASN A 69 -34.27 -15.36 42.67
C ASN A 69 -32.81 -15.55 42.24
N ILE A 70 -31.85 -15.11 43.04
CA ILE A 70 -30.41 -15.37 42.77
C ILE A 70 -30.15 -16.87 42.85
N LYS A 71 -30.66 -17.56 43.88
CA LYS A 71 -30.56 -19.03 44.01
C LYS A 71 -31.15 -19.75 42.81
N ILE A 72 -32.37 -19.38 42.40
CA ILE A 72 -33.03 -19.96 41.23
C ILE A 72 -32.17 -19.79 39.97
N TYR A 73 -31.59 -18.60 39.76
CA TYR A 73 -30.71 -18.38 38.62
C TYR A 73 -29.41 -19.21 38.73
N ASN A 74 -28.77 -19.26 39.89
CA ASN A 74 -27.55 -20.04 40.09
C ASN A 74 -27.77 -21.55 39.87
N GLU A 75 -28.99 -22.03 40.13
CA GLU A 75 -29.40 -23.42 39.87
C GLU A 75 -29.79 -23.67 38.41
N SER A 76 -30.52 -22.75 37.77
CA SER A 76 -31.12 -22.96 36.44
C SER A 76 -30.25 -22.47 35.26
N GLY A 77 -29.46 -21.41 35.48
CA GLY A 77 -28.73 -20.69 34.43
C GLY A 77 -29.62 -19.95 33.43
N GLU A 78 -30.91 -19.74 33.74
CA GLU A 78 -31.86 -19.12 32.81
C GLU A 78 -31.62 -17.60 32.65
N GLU A 79 -31.09 -17.19 31.50
CA GLU A 79 -30.78 -15.78 31.20
C GLU A 79 -32.01 -14.85 31.23
N GLU A 80 -33.23 -15.39 31.02
CA GLU A 80 -34.48 -14.62 31.07
C GLU A 80 -34.76 -14.02 32.46
N LEU A 81 -34.16 -14.57 33.53
CA LEU A 81 -34.29 -14.07 34.90
C LEU A 81 -33.43 -12.82 35.16
N ILE A 82 -32.41 -12.58 34.35
CA ILE A 82 -31.42 -11.51 34.54
C ILE A 82 -32.05 -10.11 34.62
N PRO A 83 -32.97 -9.69 33.72
CA PRO A 83 -33.59 -8.37 33.82
C PRO A 83 -34.41 -8.19 35.10
N SER A 84 -35.08 -9.25 35.57
CA SER A 84 -35.86 -9.23 36.81
C SER A 84 -34.95 -9.10 38.03
N LEU A 85 -33.89 -9.91 38.08
CA LEU A 85 -32.84 -9.84 39.11
C LEU A 85 -32.22 -8.45 39.17
N ASN A 86 -31.85 -7.90 38.02
CA ASN A 86 -31.26 -6.57 37.93
C ASN A 86 -32.21 -5.48 38.45
N LYS A 87 -33.50 -5.59 38.14
CA LYS A 87 -34.51 -4.66 38.66
C LYS A 87 -34.69 -4.77 40.18
N GLN A 88 -34.64 -5.98 40.74
CA GLN A 88 -34.74 -6.21 42.18
C GLN A 88 -33.50 -5.73 42.93
N ALA A 89 -32.31 -6.01 42.40
CA ALA A 89 -31.05 -5.48 42.92
C ALA A 89 -31.04 -3.95 42.93
N GLY A 90 -31.61 -3.30 41.90
CA GLY A 90 -31.77 -1.84 41.88
C GLY A 90 -32.64 -1.30 43.02
N LYS A 91 -33.70 -2.01 43.39
CA LYS A 91 -34.54 -1.63 44.54
C LYS A 91 -33.79 -1.77 45.86
N VAL A 92 -33.09 -2.90 46.05
CA VAL A 92 -32.29 -3.14 47.26
C VAL A 92 -31.17 -2.12 47.38
N PHE A 93 -30.49 -1.81 46.27
CA PHE A 93 -29.49 -0.76 46.20
C PHE A 93 -30.05 0.60 46.64
N SER A 94 -31.21 1.01 46.11
CA SER A 94 -31.86 2.26 46.53
C SER A 94 -32.20 2.27 48.03
N ILE A 95 -32.70 1.16 48.57
CA ILE A 95 -33.04 1.02 49.99
C ILE A 95 -31.80 1.17 50.89
N ILE A 96 -30.68 0.54 50.53
CA ILE A 96 -29.44 0.65 51.31
C ILE A 96 -28.91 2.08 51.25
N VAL A 97 -28.90 2.70 50.07
CA VAL A 97 -28.43 4.08 49.88
C VAL A 97 -29.32 5.11 50.58
N GLU A 98 -30.64 4.92 50.61
CA GLU A 98 -31.57 5.80 51.32
C GLU A 98 -31.52 5.64 52.84
N HIS A 99 -31.16 4.45 53.33
CA HIS A 99 -31.05 4.20 54.77
C HIS A 99 -29.76 4.73 55.36
N ASP A 100 -28.67 4.62 54.61
CA ASP A 100 -27.37 5.14 55.02
C ASP A 100 -27.28 6.62 54.59
N ASP A 101 -27.93 7.49 55.37
CA ASP A 101 -27.93 8.96 55.25
C ASP A 101 -26.50 9.57 55.31
N SER A 102 -25.46 8.75 55.41
CA SER A 102 -24.07 9.18 55.36
C SER A 102 -23.66 9.49 53.91
N HIS A 103 -23.37 10.77 53.64
CA HIS A 103 -22.72 11.22 52.41
C HIS A 103 -21.42 10.45 52.06
N SER A 104 -20.86 9.68 53.00
CA SER A 104 -19.63 8.89 52.84
C SER A 104 -19.77 7.73 51.86
N LEU A 105 -20.80 6.89 51.97
CA LEU A 105 -20.96 5.72 51.08
C LEU A 105 -21.25 6.11 49.64
N ILE A 106 -22.05 7.16 49.45
CA ILE A 106 -22.31 7.73 48.11
C ILE A 106 -21.01 8.24 47.48
N SER A 107 -20.13 8.85 48.30
CA SER A 107 -18.83 9.34 47.82
C SER A 107 -17.87 8.20 47.47
N ASP A 108 -17.81 7.14 48.28
CA ASP A 108 -16.92 5.99 48.05
C ASP A 108 -17.34 5.17 46.83
N TYR A 109 -18.64 4.95 46.65
CA TYR A 109 -19.19 4.31 45.44
C TYR A 109 -18.91 5.13 44.18
N LYS A 110 -19.06 6.46 44.25
CA LYS A 110 -18.75 7.35 43.13
C LYS A 110 -17.26 7.29 42.74
N ILE A 111 -16.38 7.24 43.73
CA ILE A 111 -14.92 7.09 43.51
C ILE A 111 -14.62 5.75 42.83
N LEU A 112 -15.25 4.65 43.25
CA LEU A 112 -15.06 3.33 42.62
C LEU A 112 -15.53 3.30 41.16
N LYS A 113 -16.69 3.91 40.88
CA LYS A 113 -17.23 4.02 39.53
C LYS A 113 -16.31 4.84 38.61
N ASP A 114 -15.80 5.96 39.11
CA ASP A 114 -14.87 6.80 38.36
C ASP A 114 -13.54 6.08 38.12
N LYS A 115 -13.06 5.29 39.09
CA LYS A 115 -11.86 4.46 38.96
C LYS A 115 -12.00 3.38 37.89
N ASP A 116 -13.14 2.71 37.80
CA ASP A 116 -13.37 1.70 36.77
C ASP A 116 -13.52 2.31 35.38
N LYS A 117 -14.17 3.47 35.30
CA LYS A 117 -14.23 4.22 34.05
C LYS A 117 -12.82 4.56 33.55
N ILE A 118 -11.96 5.04 34.44
CA ILE A 118 -10.55 5.35 34.12
C ILE A 118 -9.80 4.07 33.71
N LYS A 119 -10.00 2.95 34.42
CA LYS A 119 -9.35 1.68 34.11
C LYS A 119 -9.74 1.18 32.71
N ASN A 120 -11.02 1.28 32.37
CA ASN A 120 -11.53 0.88 31.05
C ASN A 120 -11.00 1.79 29.94
N GLU A 121 -10.89 3.09 30.21
CA GLU A 121 -10.34 4.06 29.26
C GLU A 121 -8.84 3.83 29.02
N ILE A 122 -8.07 3.48 30.07
CA ILE A 122 -6.66 3.06 29.95
C ILE A 122 -6.53 1.79 29.13
N LYS A 123 -7.41 0.80 29.33
CA LYS A 123 -7.41 -0.44 28.55
C LYS A 123 -7.65 -0.15 27.08
N ARG A 124 -8.66 0.67 26.75
CA ARG A 124 -8.95 1.09 25.37
C ARG A 124 -7.77 1.80 24.72
N ILE A 125 -7.14 2.73 25.43
CA ILE A 125 -5.95 3.46 24.93
C ILE A 125 -4.80 2.50 24.61
N LYS A 126 -4.59 1.46 25.45
CA LYS A 126 -3.56 0.44 25.17
C LYS A 126 -3.86 -0.37 23.91
N GLU A 127 -5.12 -0.78 23.73
CA GLU A 127 -5.55 -1.51 22.53
C GLU A 127 -5.37 -0.65 21.27
N GLU A 128 -5.78 0.62 21.32
CA GLU A 128 -5.55 1.59 20.24
C GLU A 128 -4.05 1.81 19.95
N GLN A 129 -3.21 1.84 20.98
CA GLN A 129 -1.76 1.99 20.83
C GLN A 129 -1.12 0.78 20.13
N GLU A 130 -1.53 -0.44 20.48
CA GLU A 130 -1.07 -1.66 19.82
C GLU A 130 -1.51 -1.71 18.35
N GLU A 131 -2.73 -1.29 18.05
CA GLU A 131 -3.23 -1.19 16.68
C GLU A 131 -2.45 -0.15 15.86
N ILE A 132 -2.18 1.02 16.43
CA ILE A 132 -1.34 2.05 15.76
C ILE A 132 0.07 1.52 15.53
N SER A 133 0.65 0.80 16.49
CA SER A 133 1.98 0.21 16.36
C SER A 133 2.06 -0.79 15.20
N SER A 134 1.05 -1.67 15.07
CA SER A 134 1.01 -2.65 13.98
C SER A 134 0.85 -1.98 12.61
N ARG A 135 -0.03 -0.98 12.50
CA ARG A 135 -0.21 -0.18 11.27
C ARG A 135 1.07 0.56 10.88
N ASN A 136 1.80 1.11 11.84
CA ASN A 136 3.07 1.79 11.58
C ASN A 136 4.14 0.84 11.02
N GLN A 137 4.21 -0.39 11.55
CA GLN A 137 5.11 -1.42 11.03
C GLN A 137 4.75 -1.78 9.58
N GLU A 138 3.47 -1.97 9.28
CA GLU A 138 3.00 -2.25 7.91
C GLU A 138 3.36 -1.11 6.94
N ILE A 139 3.22 0.15 7.36
CA ILE A 139 3.59 1.31 6.55
C ILE A 139 5.10 1.31 6.26
N LEU A 140 5.95 0.99 7.23
CA LEU A 140 7.40 0.89 7.06
C LEU A 140 7.78 -0.18 6.04
N GLU A 141 7.13 -1.35 6.08
CA GLU A 141 7.36 -2.43 5.12
C GLU A 141 6.93 -2.03 3.69
N ARG A 142 5.78 -1.36 3.58
CA ARG A 142 5.30 -0.81 2.30
C ARG A 142 6.24 0.25 1.73
N GLN A 143 6.76 1.16 2.57
CA GLN A 143 7.74 2.16 2.16
C GLN A 143 9.03 1.51 1.67
N THR A 144 9.54 0.51 2.39
CA THR A 144 10.74 -0.24 1.99
C THR A 144 10.55 -0.91 0.63
N THR A 145 9.37 -1.51 0.42
CA THR A 145 9.01 -2.12 -0.86
C THR A 145 8.93 -1.09 -2.00
N ALA A 146 8.33 0.07 -1.74
CA ALA A 146 8.25 1.15 -2.72
C ALA A 146 9.64 1.67 -3.14
N ILE A 147 10.55 1.83 -2.17
CA ILE A 147 11.94 2.24 -2.44
C ILE A 147 12.64 1.19 -3.32
N ARG A 148 12.47 -0.10 -3.02
CA ARG A 148 13.03 -1.18 -3.84
C ARG A 148 12.52 -1.12 -5.29
N ILE A 149 11.21 -0.94 -5.48
CA ILE A 149 10.59 -0.82 -6.81
C ILE A 149 11.16 0.38 -7.57
N ILE A 150 11.30 1.54 -6.90
CA ILE A 150 11.88 2.74 -7.51
C ILE A 150 13.32 2.48 -7.97
N ASN A 151 14.14 1.81 -7.16
CA ASN A 151 15.51 1.46 -7.54
C ASN A 151 15.54 0.50 -8.73
N GLU A 152 14.71 -0.56 -8.73
CA GLU A 152 14.60 -1.48 -9.88
C GLU A 152 14.15 -0.77 -11.17
N LEU A 153 13.23 0.19 -11.08
CA LEU A 153 12.80 1.00 -12.22
C LEU A 153 13.93 1.89 -12.74
N LYS A 154 14.71 2.49 -11.83
CA LYS A 154 15.87 3.32 -12.19
C LYS A 154 16.93 2.50 -12.92
N ASP A 155 17.22 1.31 -12.42
CA ASP A 155 18.20 0.39 -13.03
C ASP A 155 17.72 -0.07 -14.41
N LYS A 156 16.44 -0.45 -14.55
CA LYS A 156 15.84 -0.79 -15.85
C LYS A 156 15.89 0.38 -16.83
N ASN A 157 15.58 1.58 -16.37
CA ASN A 157 15.63 2.77 -17.23
C ASN A 157 17.04 3.02 -17.75
N ASN A 158 18.06 2.91 -16.88
CA ASN A 158 19.45 3.05 -17.30
C ASN A 158 19.86 1.97 -18.32
N ALA A 159 19.45 0.72 -18.11
CA ALA A 159 19.70 -0.36 -19.06
C ALA A 159 19.03 -0.11 -20.43
N TYR A 160 17.78 0.38 -20.43
CA TYR A 160 17.10 0.74 -21.68
C TYR A 160 17.76 1.91 -22.39
N SER A 161 18.20 2.93 -21.67
CA SER A 161 18.96 4.04 -22.27
C SER A 161 20.24 3.54 -22.94
N GLN A 162 20.99 2.66 -22.30
CA GLN A 162 22.18 2.06 -22.89
C GLN A 162 21.86 1.25 -24.16
N LEU A 163 20.82 0.42 -24.14
CA LEU A 163 20.39 -0.34 -25.32
C LEU A 163 19.95 0.56 -26.49
N ILE A 164 19.27 1.68 -26.19
CA ILE A 164 18.86 2.66 -27.21
C ILE A 164 20.10 3.34 -27.81
N ASP A 165 21.06 3.73 -26.98
CA ASP A 165 22.30 4.36 -27.44
C ASP A 165 23.11 3.38 -28.31
N GLU A 166 23.21 2.11 -27.91
CA GLU A 166 23.88 1.07 -28.69
C GLU A 166 23.19 0.82 -30.05
N ASP A 167 21.86 0.68 -30.09
CA ASP A 167 21.11 0.48 -31.34
C ASP A 167 21.22 1.71 -32.25
N SER A 168 21.11 2.92 -31.68
CA SER A 168 21.25 4.17 -32.40
C SER A 168 22.64 4.29 -33.03
N ASN A 169 23.69 4.06 -32.24
CA ASN A 169 25.08 4.10 -32.72
C ASN A 169 25.34 3.04 -33.80
N ALA A 170 24.82 1.83 -33.64
CA ALA A 170 24.94 0.78 -34.66
C ALA A 170 24.23 1.16 -35.97
N ARG A 171 23.04 1.76 -35.90
CA ARG A 171 22.31 2.26 -37.09
C ARG A 171 23.05 3.41 -37.77
N ILE A 172 23.61 4.35 -37.00
CA ILE A 172 24.40 5.46 -37.54
C ILE A 172 25.64 4.93 -38.25
N LEU A 173 26.36 3.98 -37.64
CA LEU A 173 27.53 3.36 -38.27
C LEU A 173 27.16 2.66 -39.57
N LYS A 174 26.05 1.92 -39.58
CA LYS A 174 25.54 1.27 -40.80
C LYS A 174 25.21 2.29 -41.89
N LEU A 175 24.55 3.39 -41.53
CA LEU A 175 24.23 4.46 -42.48
C LEU A 175 25.51 5.08 -43.06
N TYR A 176 26.53 5.31 -42.24
CA TYR A 176 27.81 5.83 -42.70
C TYR A 176 28.49 4.89 -43.70
N ASN A 177 28.52 3.58 -43.40
CA ASN A 177 29.07 2.58 -44.31
C ASN A 177 28.28 2.51 -45.63
N ASP A 178 26.94 2.55 -45.56
CA ASP A 178 26.09 2.53 -46.75
C ASP A 178 26.31 3.77 -47.63
N ILE A 179 26.56 4.95 -47.04
CA ILE A 179 26.90 6.18 -47.76
C ILE A 179 28.27 6.02 -48.43
N TYR A 180 29.27 5.56 -47.67
CA TYR A 180 30.63 5.36 -48.18
C TYR A 180 30.67 4.40 -49.37
N ASP A 181 29.96 3.26 -49.29
CA ASP A 181 29.86 2.30 -50.39
C ASP A 181 29.19 2.91 -51.62
N ARG A 182 28.16 3.74 -51.43
CA ARG A 182 27.52 4.48 -52.54
C ARG A 182 28.46 5.50 -53.17
N GLU A 183 29.25 6.21 -52.38
CA GLU A 183 30.25 7.16 -52.90
C GLU A 183 31.27 6.46 -53.79
N ILE A 184 31.77 5.29 -53.37
CA ILE A 184 32.68 4.47 -54.19
C ILE A 184 32.02 4.09 -55.53
N VAL A 185 30.78 3.58 -55.49
CA VAL A 185 30.07 3.18 -56.70
C VAL A 185 29.85 4.36 -57.66
N ILE A 186 29.55 5.54 -57.12
CA ILE A 186 29.39 6.76 -57.92
C ILE A 186 30.74 7.18 -58.52
N ALA A 187 31.81 7.20 -57.72
CA ALA A 187 33.15 7.55 -58.19
C ALA A 187 33.63 6.61 -59.30
N ASP A 188 33.40 5.30 -59.15
CA ASP A 188 33.73 4.30 -60.18
C ASP A 188 32.94 4.51 -61.47
N LYS A 189 31.65 4.87 -61.38
CA LYS A 189 30.85 5.22 -62.56
C LYS A 189 31.41 6.43 -63.28
N TYR A 190 31.78 7.49 -62.55
CA TYR A 190 32.41 8.67 -63.14
C TYR A 190 33.76 8.34 -63.78
N ARG A 191 34.61 7.54 -63.11
CA ARG A 191 35.89 7.07 -63.66
C ARG A 191 35.69 6.31 -64.97
N ASN A 192 34.73 5.39 -65.02
CA ASN A 192 34.46 4.59 -66.22
C ASN A 192 33.91 5.44 -67.37
N TRP A 193 33.04 6.42 -67.06
CA TRP A 193 32.58 7.39 -68.05
C TRP A 193 33.72 8.22 -68.62
N ALA A 194 34.60 8.74 -67.75
CA ALA A 194 35.78 9.50 -68.17
C ALA A 194 36.69 8.64 -69.06
N LEU A 195 36.98 7.40 -68.67
CA LEU A 195 37.76 6.45 -69.48
C LEU A 195 37.10 6.21 -70.85
N GLY A 196 35.77 6.08 -70.91
CA GLY A 196 35.04 5.93 -72.16
C GLY A 196 35.20 7.13 -73.10
N ILE A 197 35.10 8.35 -72.56
CA ILE A 197 35.32 9.59 -73.31
C ILE A 197 36.78 9.65 -73.81
N PHE A 198 37.75 9.38 -72.94
CA PHE A 198 39.17 9.37 -73.32
C PHE A 198 39.47 8.34 -74.41
N ALA A 199 38.90 7.14 -74.31
CA ALA A 199 39.07 6.10 -75.33
C ALA A 199 38.46 6.53 -76.67
N PHE A 200 37.25 7.10 -76.67
CA PHE A 200 36.59 7.59 -77.88
C PHE A 200 37.38 8.70 -78.57
N ILE A 201 37.85 9.69 -77.82
CA ILE A 201 38.72 10.76 -78.35
C ILE A 201 40.03 10.16 -78.86
N GLY A 202 40.64 9.23 -78.14
CA GLY A 202 41.84 8.52 -78.57
C GLY A 202 41.68 7.80 -79.91
N VAL A 203 40.55 7.09 -80.10
CA VAL A 203 40.24 6.42 -81.37
C VAL A 203 40.06 7.44 -82.50
N LEU A 204 39.36 8.55 -82.27
CA LEU A 204 39.22 9.63 -83.27
C LEU A 204 40.59 10.21 -83.67
N LEU A 205 41.48 10.43 -82.71
CA LEU A 205 42.83 10.93 -82.98
C LEU A 205 43.67 9.91 -83.76
N ILE A 206 43.60 8.62 -83.42
CA ILE A 206 44.29 7.54 -84.15
C ILE A 206 43.77 7.46 -85.60
N LEU A 207 42.45 7.48 -85.81
CA LEU A 207 41.84 7.47 -87.15
C LEU A 207 42.23 8.71 -87.95
N GLY A 208 42.24 9.88 -87.32
CA GLY A 208 42.72 11.12 -87.92
C GLY A 208 44.18 11.04 -88.35
N PHE A 209 45.05 10.51 -87.49
CA PHE A 209 46.46 10.29 -87.78
C PHE A 209 46.68 9.27 -88.91
N LEU A 210 45.96 8.15 -88.90
CA LEU A 210 46.03 7.14 -89.96
C LEU A 210 45.57 7.70 -91.31
N ASN A 211 44.48 8.48 -91.33
CA ASN A 211 43.99 9.12 -92.54
C ASN A 211 45.03 10.11 -93.11
N LEU A 212 45.62 10.97 -92.27
CA LEU A 212 46.70 11.86 -92.69
C LEU A 212 47.91 11.07 -93.21
N SER A 213 48.27 9.97 -92.54
CA SER A 213 49.39 9.11 -92.94
C SER A 213 49.15 8.43 -94.29
N ILE A 214 47.94 7.92 -94.54
CA ILE A 214 47.53 7.32 -95.83
C ILE A 214 47.51 8.38 -96.93
N GLN A 215 47.02 9.58 -96.64
CA GLN A 215 47.04 10.69 -97.60
C GLN A 215 48.47 11.11 -97.94
N ASN A 216 49.38 11.18 -96.97
CA ASN A 216 50.78 11.50 -97.21
C ASN A 216 51.51 10.39 -98.00
N TRP A 217 51.16 9.12 -97.76
CA TRP A 217 51.65 7.99 -98.55
C TRP A 217 51.13 8.01 -99.99
N ASN A 218 49.86 8.33 -100.20
CA ASN A 218 49.28 8.49 -101.53
C ASN A 218 49.80 9.73 -102.27
N TYR A 219 50.12 10.82 -101.55
CA TYR A 219 50.74 12.02 -102.10
C TYR A 219 52.14 11.76 -102.69
N LEU A 220 52.90 10.83 -102.10
CA LEU A 220 54.19 10.39 -102.65
C LEU A 220 54.06 9.51 -103.91
N ARG A 221 52.85 9.00 -104.21
CA ARG A 221 52.61 8.04 -105.29
C ARG A 221 51.96 8.65 -106.55
N ASP A 222 51.16 9.71 -106.43
CA ASP A 222 50.48 10.34 -107.57
C ASP A 222 50.46 11.88 -107.46
N SER A 223 50.97 12.59 -108.48
CA SER A 223 51.19 14.04 -108.50
C SER A 223 49.97 14.88 -108.92
N SER A 224 48.77 14.55 -108.45
CA SER A 224 47.55 15.31 -108.76
C SER A 224 46.63 15.43 -107.54
N TYR A 225 46.60 16.65 -107.00
CA TYR A 225 45.95 17.07 -105.77
C TYR A 225 44.44 17.34 -105.96
N ILE A 226 43.59 16.83 -105.07
CA ILE A 226 42.20 17.28 -104.92
C ILE A 226 42.02 17.78 -103.47
N TYR A 227 41.54 19.02 -103.35
CA TYR A 227 41.28 19.73 -102.10
C TYR A 227 39.92 19.37 -101.51
N ILE A 228 39.90 18.89 -100.25
CA ILE A 228 38.71 18.90 -99.37
C ILE A 228 39.17 19.32 -97.96
N PRO A 229 38.51 20.31 -97.32
CA PRO A 229 38.99 20.92 -96.09
C PRO A 229 38.53 20.13 -94.86
N PHE A 230 39.44 19.33 -94.28
CA PHE A 230 39.29 18.95 -92.87
C PHE A 230 39.90 20.04 -92.00
N GLY A 231 39.06 20.99 -91.56
CA GLY A 231 39.45 22.08 -90.68
C GLY A 231 39.76 21.58 -89.26
N TRP A 232 40.99 21.11 -89.05
CA TRP A 232 41.53 20.72 -87.74
C TRP A 232 41.72 21.88 -86.75
N GLY A 233 41.68 23.14 -87.20
CA GLY A 233 41.55 24.29 -86.28
C GLY A 233 40.26 24.25 -85.46
N SER A 234 39.20 23.60 -85.98
CA SER A 234 37.96 23.32 -85.24
C SER A 234 38.20 22.26 -84.17
N LEU A 235 38.85 21.15 -84.56
CA LEU A 235 39.11 20.00 -83.69
C LEU A 235 40.06 20.33 -82.53
N ILE A 236 41.05 21.21 -82.72
CA ILE A 236 41.96 21.70 -81.65
C ILE A 236 41.26 22.66 -80.67
N LYS A 237 40.32 23.51 -81.12
CA LYS A 237 39.47 24.32 -80.22
C LYS A 237 38.54 23.46 -79.38
N THR A 238 38.07 22.35 -79.93
CA THR A 238 37.24 21.38 -79.21
C THR A 238 38.05 20.64 -78.12
N LEU A 239 39.36 20.52 -78.26
CA LEU A 239 40.26 19.77 -77.35
C LEU A 239 40.99 20.64 -76.30
N MET A 240 40.99 21.97 -76.43
CA MET A 240 41.65 22.90 -75.47
C MET A 240 40.69 23.58 -74.46
N LEU A 241 39.37 23.40 -74.58
CA LEU A 241 38.35 24.10 -73.78
C LEU A 241 37.78 23.25 -72.62
N PHE A 242 38.22 22.00 -72.49
CA PHE A 242 37.89 21.03 -71.44
C PHE A 242 39.16 20.34 -70.98
#